data_AF-A0A9P3A0Z8-F1
#
_entry.id   AF-A0A9P3A0Z8-F1
#
_cell.length_a   1.000
_cell.length_b   1.000
_cell.length_c   1.000
_cell.angle_alpha   90.00
_cell.angle_beta   90.00
_cell.angle_gamma   90.00
#
_symmetry.space_group_name_H-M   'P 1'
#
loop_
_entity.id
_entity.type
_entity.pdbx_description
1 polymer ?
#
loop_
_entity_poly.entity_id
_entity_poly.type
_entity_poly.pdbx_seq_one_letter_code
_entity_poly.pdbx_strand_id
1 'polypeptide(L)'
;MSTANSAATGGSSKAPLIVIEQSHWDEAETEIQSWAQLKQDPEFLDSIKAATLTEVLDGATDATSRLSEFTMALKVNHTAQKVSTAGLSASIAMNESSTARAAAELLQKCGASREKIVNEADDQCLTPIACLLVFTDESNGTCLGGDLDESCKSRVQVARTAAKEFLALTSAVREIATKDITDAMSRVSPLMESQ
;
A
#
# COMPACT_ATOMS: atom_id res chain seq x y z
N MET A 1 -39.81 11.38 38.79
CA MET A 1 -39.81 11.92 37.41
C MET A 1 -38.55 12.72 37.19
N SER A 2 -37.96 12.60 36.00
CA SER A 2 -36.77 13.28 35.44
C SER A 2 -35.41 12.88 36.01
N THR A 3 -34.72 11.88 35.45
CA THR A 3 -33.91 11.82 34.20
C THR A 3 -32.50 12.41 34.35
N ALA A 4 -31.54 11.51 34.07
CA ALA A 4 -30.12 11.69 33.92
C ALA A 4 -29.70 12.87 33.04
N ASN A 5 -28.46 13.33 33.23
CA ASN A 5 -27.62 13.71 32.11
C ASN A 5 -26.17 13.32 32.37
N SER A 6 -25.80 12.14 31.86
CA SER A 6 -24.45 11.79 31.44
C SER A 6 -24.38 11.94 29.93
N ALA A 7 -23.41 12.72 29.44
CA ALA A 7 -22.77 12.60 28.13
C ALA A 7 -21.55 13.55 28.18
N ALA A 8 -20.31 13.12 28.39
CA ALA A 8 -19.49 12.15 27.66
C ALA A 8 -19.29 12.50 26.17
N THR A 9 -18.01 12.70 25.86
CA THR A 9 -17.34 12.62 24.55
C THR A 9 -17.61 13.74 23.54
N GLY A 10 -16.83 14.82 23.65
CA GLY A 10 -16.45 15.62 22.48
C GLY A 10 -15.58 14.76 21.55
N GLY A 11 -16.13 14.42 20.38
CA GLY A 11 -15.43 13.69 19.34
C GLY A 11 -14.23 14.48 18.83
N SER A 12 -13.03 14.00 19.12
CA SER A 12 -11.84 14.36 18.36
C SER A 12 -11.96 13.68 17.00
N SER A 13 -12.57 14.37 16.04
CA SER A 13 -12.46 14.03 14.62
C SER A 13 -11.01 14.29 14.20
N LYS A 14 -10.13 13.32 14.49
CA LYS A 14 -8.79 13.31 13.91
C LYS A 14 -8.98 13.03 12.43
N ALA A 15 -8.60 14.00 11.60
CA ALA A 15 -8.53 13.80 10.16
C ALA A 15 -7.79 12.49 9.84
N PRO A 16 -8.22 11.75 8.78
CA PRO A 16 -7.60 10.48 8.42
C PRO A 16 -6.09 10.65 8.25
N LEU A 17 -5.34 9.68 8.78
CA LEU A 17 -3.88 9.74 8.82
C LEU A 17 -3.26 9.84 7.43
N ILE A 18 -3.93 9.22 6.45
CA ILE A 18 -3.60 9.14 5.03
C ILE A 18 -4.89 9.48 4.26
N VAL A 19 -4.80 10.42 3.32
CA VAL A 19 -5.89 10.75 2.40
C VAL A 19 -5.53 10.14 1.05
N ILE A 20 -6.40 9.28 0.52
CA ILE A 20 -6.22 8.70 -0.82
C ILE A 20 -7.06 9.52 -1.80
N GLU A 21 -6.39 10.41 -2.52
CA GLU A 21 -6.99 11.21 -3.59
C GLU A 21 -7.39 10.36 -4.82
N GLN A 22 -8.26 10.91 -5.67
CA GLN A 22 -8.73 10.24 -6.88
C GLN A 22 -7.58 9.84 -7.83
N SER A 23 -6.55 10.67 -7.94
CA SER A 23 -5.34 10.38 -8.73
C SER A 23 -4.70 9.05 -8.34
N HIS A 24 -4.60 8.74 -7.05
CA HIS A 24 -4.04 7.45 -6.58
C HIS A 24 -4.91 6.26 -6.98
N TRP A 25 -6.24 6.44 -6.98
CA TRP A 25 -7.17 5.42 -7.43
C TRP A 25 -7.08 5.19 -8.94
N ASP A 26 -6.84 6.26 -9.71
CA ASP A 26 -6.69 6.21 -11.16
C ASP A 26 -5.34 5.58 -11.55
N GLU A 27 -4.26 5.90 -10.84
CA GLU A 27 -2.96 5.23 -10.97
C GLU A 27 -3.06 3.73 -10.65
N ALA A 28 -3.70 3.39 -9.53
CA ALA A 28 -3.92 1.99 -9.17
C ALA A 28 -4.75 1.25 -10.23
N GLU A 29 -5.81 1.88 -10.77
CA GLU A 29 -6.59 1.29 -11.85
C GLU A 29 -5.76 1.10 -13.13
N THR A 30 -4.91 2.07 -13.47
CA THR A 30 -4.01 1.98 -14.62
C THR A 30 -3.04 0.80 -14.47
N GLU A 31 -2.48 0.63 -13.28
CA GLU A 31 -1.62 -0.52 -12.95
C GLU A 31 -2.37 -1.85 -13.12
N ILE A 32 -3.55 -2.00 -12.49
CA ILE A 32 -4.39 -3.20 -12.62
C ILE A 32 -4.74 -3.50 -14.10
N GLN A 33 -5.05 -2.47 -14.89
CA GLN A 33 -5.34 -2.64 -16.32
C GLN A 33 -4.12 -3.05 -17.13
N SER A 34 -2.93 -2.59 -16.72
CA SER A 34 -1.67 -2.96 -17.38
C SER A 34 -1.35 -4.44 -17.22
N TRP A 35 -1.81 -5.10 -16.15
CA TRP A 35 -1.60 -6.54 -15.94
C TRP A 35 -2.24 -7.39 -17.03
N ALA A 36 -3.30 -6.92 -17.69
CA ALA A 36 -3.85 -7.58 -18.87
C ALA A 36 -2.83 -7.71 -20.01
N GLN A 37 -1.76 -6.90 -20.03
CA GLN A 37 -0.67 -7.01 -21.01
C GLN A 37 0.26 -8.20 -20.72
N LEU A 38 0.26 -8.76 -19.50
CA LEU A 38 1.06 -9.94 -19.15
C LEU A 38 0.69 -11.17 -19.99
N LYS A 39 -0.52 -11.21 -20.56
CA LYS A 39 -0.90 -12.25 -21.56
C LYS A 39 -0.08 -12.21 -22.85
N GLN A 40 0.70 -11.14 -23.06
CA GLN A 40 1.59 -10.98 -24.20
C GLN A 40 3.04 -11.34 -23.84
N ASP A 41 3.34 -11.57 -22.56
CA ASP A 41 4.66 -11.93 -22.06
C ASP A 41 4.86 -13.46 -22.12
N PRO A 42 5.78 -13.97 -22.97
CA PRO A 42 6.04 -15.40 -23.09
C PRO A 42 6.56 -16.05 -21.81
N GLU A 43 7.38 -15.36 -21.01
CA GLU A 43 7.93 -15.91 -19.77
C GLU A 43 6.84 -16.06 -18.72
N PHE A 44 5.97 -15.04 -18.63
CA PHE A 44 4.78 -15.10 -17.78
C PHE A 44 3.86 -16.24 -18.20
N LEU A 45 3.51 -16.34 -19.48
CA LEU A 45 2.66 -17.41 -20.01
C LEU A 45 3.23 -18.80 -19.74
N ASP A 46 4.54 -19.00 -19.94
CA ASP A 46 5.20 -20.28 -19.63
C ASP A 46 5.16 -20.60 -18.13
N SER A 47 5.28 -19.60 -17.26
CA SER A 47 5.19 -19.78 -15.80
C SER A 47 3.81 -20.24 -15.33
N ILE A 48 2.75 -19.88 -16.07
CA ILE A 48 1.37 -20.22 -15.73
C ILE A 48 0.77 -21.34 -16.56
N LYS A 49 1.48 -21.82 -17.59
CA LYS A 49 0.98 -22.81 -18.56
C LYS A 49 0.56 -24.14 -17.94
N ALA A 50 1.18 -24.52 -16.82
CA ALA A 50 0.86 -25.74 -16.08
C ALA A 50 -0.18 -25.53 -14.97
N ALA A 51 -0.51 -24.28 -14.64
CA ALA A 51 -1.41 -23.95 -13.55
C ALA A 51 -2.88 -24.11 -13.97
N THR A 52 -3.67 -24.73 -13.11
CA THR A 52 -5.12 -24.81 -13.25
C THR A 52 -5.78 -23.54 -12.71
N LEU A 53 -6.97 -23.22 -13.23
CA LEU A 53 -7.76 -22.10 -12.70
C LEU A 53 -8.01 -22.24 -11.18
N THR A 54 -8.20 -23.45 -10.68
CA THR A 54 -8.38 -23.72 -9.24
C THR A 54 -7.14 -23.34 -8.44
N GLU A 55 -5.95 -23.76 -8.87
CA GLU A 55 -4.69 -23.41 -8.19
C GLU A 55 -4.45 -21.89 -8.19
N VAL A 56 -4.74 -21.23 -9.30
CA VAL A 56 -4.62 -19.76 -9.43
C VAL A 56 -5.62 -19.04 -8.52
N LEU A 57 -6.88 -19.49 -8.47
CA LEU A 57 -7.90 -18.93 -7.59
C LEU A 57 -7.53 -19.09 -6.11
N ASP A 58 -7.07 -20.26 -5.71
CA ASP A 58 -6.70 -20.55 -4.33
C ASP A 58 -5.46 -19.74 -3.92
N GLY A 59 -4.44 -19.69 -4.78
CA GLY A 59 -3.27 -18.84 -4.57
C GLY A 59 -3.61 -17.35 -4.45
N ALA A 60 -4.46 -16.83 -5.34
CA ALA A 60 -4.90 -15.44 -5.29
C ALA A 60 -5.78 -15.13 -4.06
N THR A 61 -6.54 -16.12 -3.56
CA THR A 61 -7.37 -15.94 -2.35
C THR A 61 -6.51 -15.88 -1.09
N ASP A 62 -5.50 -16.73 -0.98
CA ASP A 62 -4.50 -16.65 0.09
C ASP A 62 -3.75 -15.31 0.03
N ALA A 63 -3.24 -14.95 -1.15
CA ALA A 63 -2.60 -13.66 -1.43
C ALA A 63 -3.48 -12.47 -1.01
N THR A 64 -4.76 -12.48 -1.38
CA THR A 64 -5.71 -11.41 -1.01
C THR A 64 -5.87 -11.29 0.51
N SER A 65 -5.94 -12.42 1.21
CA SER A 65 -6.02 -12.44 2.67
C SER A 65 -4.78 -11.82 3.31
N ARG A 66 -3.58 -12.16 2.79
CA ARG A 66 -2.29 -11.68 3.27
C ARG A 66 -2.02 -10.22 2.91
N LEU A 67 -2.58 -9.71 1.81
CA LEU A 67 -2.45 -8.31 1.40
C LEU A 67 -2.98 -7.33 2.47
N SER A 68 -3.94 -7.78 3.30
CA SER A 68 -4.42 -7.01 4.45
C SER A 68 -3.34 -6.80 5.52
N GLU A 69 -2.43 -7.76 5.70
CA GLU A 69 -1.30 -7.65 6.63
C GLU A 69 -0.28 -6.63 6.14
N PHE A 70 0.05 -6.66 4.84
CA PHE A 70 0.93 -5.67 4.22
C PHE A 70 0.31 -4.25 4.24
N THR A 71 -1.00 -4.16 4.02
CA THR A 71 -1.76 -2.90 4.17
C THR A 71 -1.59 -2.33 5.58
N MET A 72 -1.71 -3.17 6.61
CA MET A 72 -1.53 -2.75 8.00
C MET A 72 -0.08 -2.38 8.29
N ALA A 73 0.89 -3.18 7.82
CA ALA A 73 2.32 -2.91 7.98
C ALA A 73 2.70 -1.54 7.38
N LEU A 74 2.16 -1.23 6.19
CA LEU A 74 2.37 0.06 5.53
C LEU A 74 1.80 1.22 6.34
N LYS A 75 0.59 1.08 6.90
CA LYS A 75 -0.04 2.09 7.78
C LYS A 75 0.76 2.31 9.06
N VAL A 76 1.28 1.24 9.68
CA VAL A 76 2.11 1.32 10.89
C VAL A 76 3.45 1.99 10.57
N ASN A 77 4.11 1.61 9.48
CA ASN A 77 5.33 2.25 9.00
C ASN A 77 5.13 3.76 8.78
N HIS A 78 4.04 4.14 8.11
CA HIS A 78 3.69 5.54 7.90
C HIS A 78 3.42 6.29 9.21
N THR A 79 2.76 5.64 10.18
CA THR A 79 2.54 6.23 11.52
C THR A 79 3.88 6.51 12.22
N ALA A 80 4.82 5.57 12.17
CA ALA A 80 6.16 5.73 12.74
C ALA A 80 6.93 6.87 12.06
N GLN A 81 6.80 7.01 10.73
CA GLN A 81 7.37 8.12 9.98
C GLN A 81 6.82 9.47 10.47
N LYS A 82 5.50 9.63 10.58
CA LYS A 82 4.89 10.90 11.05
C LYS A 82 5.36 11.28 12.45
N VAL A 83 5.44 10.31 13.37
CA VAL A 83 5.96 10.53 14.72
C VAL A 83 7.41 10.99 14.66
N SER A 84 8.23 10.39 13.80
CA SER A 84 9.63 10.76 13.60
C SER A 84 9.77 12.16 12.99
N THR A 85 8.93 12.53 12.02
CA THR A 85 8.88 13.88 11.42
C THR A 85 8.50 14.94 12.47
N ALA A 86 7.53 14.64 13.33
CA ALA A 86 7.15 15.52 14.43
C ALA A 86 8.28 15.66 15.47
N GLY A 87 8.92 14.54 15.84
CA GLY A 87 10.07 14.53 16.73
C GLY A 87 11.23 15.36 16.19
N LEU A 88 11.57 15.18 14.91
CA LEU A 88 12.58 15.97 14.22
C LEU A 88 12.27 17.47 14.29
N SER A 89 11.03 17.84 13.99
CA SER A 89 10.60 19.24 14.02
C SER A 89 10.74 19.87 15.40
N ALA A 90 10.40 19.13 16.46
CA ALA A 90 10.54 19.56 17.84
C ALA A 90 12.02 19.68 18.26
N SER A 91 12.85 18.69 17.92
CA SER A 91 14.29 18.71 18.24
C SER A 91 15.02 19.87 17.56
N ILE A 92 14.67 20.18 16.31
CA ILE A 92 15.21 21.36 15.62
C ILE A 92 14.80 22.65 16.34
N ALA A 93 13.53 22.78 16.74
CA ALA A 93 13.06 23.95 17.48
C ALA A 93 13.74 24.12 18.85
N MET A 94 14.17 23.02 19.47
CA MET A 94 14.89 23.00 20.75
C MET A 94 16.42 23.08 20.59
N ASN A 95 16.95 23.19 19.37
CA ASN A 95 18.39 23.13 19.06
C ASN A 95 19.09 21.84 19.54
N GLU A 96 18.35 20.72 19.61
CA GLU A 96 18.90 19.41 20.00
C GLU A 96 19.42 18.65 18.77
N SER A 97 20.62 19.01 18.31
CA SER A 97 21.21 18.46 17.07
C SER A 97 21.34 16.93 17.07
N SER A 98 21.70 16.31 18.20
CA SER A 98 21.81 14.84 18.31
C SER A 98 20.46 14.14 18.15
N THR A 99 19.41 14.67 18.78
CA THR A 99 18.04 14.12 18.69
C THR A 99 17.48 14.31 17.29
N ALA A 100 17.74 15.48 16.67
CA ALA A 100 17.36 15.75 15.29
C ALA A 100 18.04 14.77 14.31
N ARG A 101 19.33 14.48 14.48
CA ARG A 101 20.04 13.49 13.65
C ARG A 101 19.46 12.08 13.81
N ALA A 102 19.20 11.65 15.04
CA ALA A 102 18.58 10.34 15.29
C ALA A 102 17.18 10.23 14.66
N ALA A 103 16.37 11.29 14.73
CA ALA A 103 15.06 11.33 14.08
C ALA A 103 15.16 11.25 12.54
N ALA A 104 16.14 11.94 11.94
CA ALA A 104 16.41 11.86 10.51
C ALA A 104 16.85 10.44 10.06
N GLU A 105 17.72 9.78 10.83
CA GLU A 105 18.10 8.38 10.58
C GLU A 105 16.90 7.42 10.67
N LEU A 106 16.00 7.63 11.63
CA LEU A 106 14.76 6.86 11.74
C LEU A 106 13.83 7.08 10.53
N LEU A 107 13.74 8.30 10.01
CA LEU A 107 12.97 8.59 8.78
C LEU A 107 13.53 7.84 7.57
N GLN A 108 14.85 7.80 7.41
CA GLN A 108 15.49 7.01 6.34
C GLN A 108 15.19 5.51 6.49
N LYS A 109 15.26 4.98 7.72
CA LYS A 109 14.89 3.58 8.00
C LYS A 109 13.41 3.29 7.71
N CYS A 110 12.51 4.24 8.00
CA CYS A 110 11.10 4.11 7.64
C CYS A 110 10.93 4.02 6.12
N GLY A 111 11.65 4.85 5.35
CA GLY A 111 11.67 4.79 3.89
C GLY A 111 12.13 3.43 3.35
N ALA A 112 13.27 2.91 3.83
CA ALA A 112 13.77 1.60 3.42
C ALA A 112 12.81 0.46 3.81
N SER A 113 12.23 0.52 5.01
CA SER A 113 11.23 -0.46 5.47
C SER A 113 9.95 -0.41 4.64
N ARG A 114 9.52 0.77 4.18
CA ARG A 114 8.36 0.91 3.30
C ARG A 114 8.58 0.20 1.98
N GLU A 115 9.69 0.48 1.29
CA GLU A 115 9.96 -0.16 0.00
C GLU A 115 10.08 -1.69 0.16
N LYS A 116 10.65 -2.17 1.27
CA LYS A 116 10.65 -3.60 1.59
C LYS A 116 9.23 -4.18 1.72
N ILE A 117 8.34 -3.51 2.46
CA ILE A 117 6.92 -3.94 2.60
C ILE A 117 6.24 -4.01 1.25
N VAL A 118 6.45 -3.00 0.38
CA VAL A 118 5.83 -2.94 -0.94
C VAL A 118 6.35 -4.05 -1.84
N ASN A 119 7.66 -4.27 -1.89
CA ASN A 119 8.25 -5.35 -2.69
C ASN A 119 7.81 -6.74 -2.21
N GLU A 120 7.76 -6.96 -0.89
CA GLU A 120 7.27 -8.23 -0.35
C GLU A 120 5.78 -8.46 -0.65
N ALA A 121 4.95 -7.40 -0.63
CA ALA A 121 3.56 -7.48 -1.03
C ALA A 121 3.40 -7.74 -2.54
N ASP A 122 4.29 -7.18 -3.36
CA ASP A 122 4.29 -7.39 -4.80
C ASP A 122 4.56 -8.85 -5.15
N ASP A 123 5.63 -9.42 -4.61
CA ASP A 123 6.02 -10.81 -4.81
C ASP A 123 4.98 -11.79 -4.27
N GLN A 124 4.49 -11.55 -3.05
CA GLN A 124 3.70 -12.54 -2.31
C GLN A 124 2.20 -12.38 -2.51
N CYS A 125 1.73 -11.25 -3.01
CA CYS A 125 0.31 -10.96 -3.12
C CYS A 125 -0.11 -10.39 -4.48
N LEU A 126 0.51 -9.30 -4.95
CA LEU A 126 0.10 -8.67 -6.21
C LEU A 126 0.39 -9.56 -7.40
N THR A 127 1.51 -10.27 -7.43
CA THR A 127 1.86 -11.21 -8.51
C THR A 127 0.83 -12.36 -8.64
N PRO A 128 0.46 -13.09 -7.57
CA PRO A 128 -0.64 -14.06 -7.63
C PRO A 128 -1.99 -13.47 -8.06
N ILE A 129 -2.32 -12.26 -7.61
CA ILE A 129 -3.59 -11.59 -7.99
C ILE A 129 -3.56 -11.17 -9.46
N ALA A 130 -2.44 -10.61 -9.95
CA ALA A 130 -2.23 -10.28 -11.35
C ALA A 130 -2.39 -11.53 -12.23
N CYS A 131 -1.84 -12.66 -11.78
CA CYS A 131 -2.05 -13.95 -12.44
C CYS A 131 -3.52 -14.32 -12.56
N LEU A 132 -4.28 -14.27 -11.46
CA LEU A 132 -5.72 -14.51 -11.52
C LEU A 132 -6.42 -13.57 -12.51
N LEU A 133 -6.13 -12.27 -12.46
CA LEU A 133 -6.77 -11.30 -13.34
C LEU A 133 -6.46 -11.54 -14.82
N VAL A 134 -5.26 -12.02 -15.15
CA VAL A 134 -4.91 -12.43 -16.52
C VAL A 134 -5.68 -13.69 -16.94
N PHE A 135 -5.80 -14.68 -16.05
CA PHE A 135 -6.57 -15.91 -16.34
C PHE A 135 -8.05 -15.66 -16.60
N THR A 136 -8.62 -14.65 -15.93
CA THR A 136 -10.06 -14.34 -15.97
C THR A 136 -10.38 -13.10 -16.79
N ASP A 137 -9.43 -12.59 -17.58
CA ASP A 137 -9.64 -11.40 -18.41
C ASP A 137 -10.65 -11.71 -19.55
N GLU A 138 -11.86 -11.17 -19.42
CA GLU A 138 -12.95 -11.34 -20.38
C GLU A 138 -12.72 -10.56 -21.69
N SER A 139 -11.75 -9.63 -21.76
CA SER A 139 -11.60 -8.68 -22.87
C SER A 139 -11.29 -9.31 -24.23
N ASN A 140 -10.90 -10.59 -24.27
CA ASN A 140 -10.64 -11.34 -25.50
C ASN A 140 -11.64 -12.49 -25.78
N GLY A 141 -12.70 -12.65 -24.98
CA GLY A 141 -13.68 -13.75 -25.17
C GLY A 141 -13.12 -15.16 -24.93
N THR A 142 -11.89 -15.26 -24.44
CA THR A 142 -11.24 -16.49 -23.99
C THR A 142 -10.98 -16.35 -22.49
N CYS A 143 -11.98 -16.60 -21.65
CA CYS A 143 -11.65 -17.11 -20.32
C CYS A 143 -10.77 -18.34 -20.56
N LEU A 144 -9.52 -18.32 -20.09
CA LEU A 144 -8.69 -19.53 -20.14
C LEU A 144 -9.30 -20.66 -19.31
N GLY A 145 -10.26 -20.34 -18.43
CA GLY A 145 -11.13 -21.31 -17.77
C GLY A 145 -12.61 -20.95 -17.86
N GLY A 146 -13.28 -21.41 -18.93
CA GLY A 146 -14.74 -21.64 -18.99
C GLY A 146 -15.68 -20.50 -18.54
N ASP A 147 -16.98 -20.81 -18.45
CA ASP A 147 -17.92 -19.94 -17.74
C ASP A 147 -17.62 -20.03 -16.24
N LEU A 148 -17.05 -18.95 -15.68
CA LEU A 148 -16.85 -18.83 -14.23
C LEU A 148 -18.20 -18.82 -13.53
N ASP A 149 -18.35 -19.62 -12.47
CA ASP A 149 -19.52 -19.52 -11.60
C ASP A 149 -19.51 -18.21 -10.80
N GLU A 150 -20.65 -17.88 -10.18
CA GLU A 150 -20.79 -16.64 -9.41
C GLU A 150 -19.85 -16.57 -8.20
N SER A 151 -19.44 -17.71 -7.65
CA SER A 151 -18.46 -17.77 -6.56
C SER A 151 -17.07 -17.35 -7.04
N CYS A 152 -16.65 -17.83 -8.21
CA CYS A 152 -15.38 -17.47 -8.84
C CYS A 152 -15.33 -15.99 -9.21
N LYS A 153 -16.40 -15.46 -9.83
CA LYS A 153 -16.50 -14.03 -10.15
C LYS A 153 -16.37 -13.15 -8.91
N SER A 154 -17.03 -13.55 -7.82
CA SER A 154 -16.93 -12.85 -6.53
C SER A 154 -15.48 -12.81 -6.02
N ARG A 155 -14.76 -13.95 -6.03
CA ARG A 155 -13.35 -14.03 -5.62
C ARG A 155 -12.44 -13.14 -6.46
N VAL A 156 -12.62 -13.15 -7.79
CA VAL A 156 -11.88 -12.28 -8.73
C VAL A 156 -12.11 -10.80 -8.39
N GLN A 157 -13.36 -10.40 -8.16
CA GLN A 157 -13.69 -9.01 -7.82
C GLN A 157 -13.09 -8.59 -6.48
N VAL A 158 -13.11 -9.47 -5.47
CA VAL A 158 -12.49 -9.22 -4.17
C VAL A 158 -10.97 -9.04 -4.32
N ALA A 159 -10.31 -9.92 -5.06
CA ALA A 159 -8.87 -9.84 -5.32
C ALA A 159 -8.49 -8.55 -6.06
N ARG A 160 -9.23 -8.19 -7.12
CA ARG A 160 -9.05 -6.93 -7.85
C ARG A 160 -9.19 -5.71 -6.94
N THR A 161 -10.23 -5.71 -6.11
CA THR A 161 -10.51 -4.59 -5.20
C THR A 161 -9.39 -4.45 -4.17
N ALA A 162 -8.97 -5.55 -3.55
CA ALA A 162 -7.89 -5.53 -2.56
C ALA A 162 -6.56 -5.04 -3.15
N ALA A 163 -6.19 -5.50 -4.34
CA ALA A 163 -5.00 -5.03 -5.05
C ALA A 163 -5.07 -3.53 -5.36
N LYS A 164 -6.21 -3.06 -5.88
CA LYS A 164 -6.43 -1.63 -6.17
C LYS A 164 -6.32 -0.77 -4.91
N GLU A 165 -6.95 -1.19 -3.81
CA GLU A 165 -6.88 -0.48 -2.52
C GLU A 165 -5.44 -0.40 -2.00
N PHE A 166 -4.68 -1.50 -2.09
CA PHE A 166 -3.29 -1.53 -1.65
C PHE A 166 -2.39 -0.63 -2.50
N LEU A 167 -2.55 -0.67 -3.83
CA LEU A 167 -1.78 0.18 -4.76
C LEU A 167 -2.07 1.66 -4.55
N ALA A 168 -3.34 2.03 -4.41
CA ALA A 168 -3.74 3.42 -4.16
C ALA A 168 -3.19 3.93 -2.80
N LEU A 169 -3.25 3.08 -1.76
CA LEU A 169 -2.64 3.39 -0.48
C LEU A 169 -1.12 3.56 -0.59
N THR A 170 -0.45 2.69 -1.35
CA THR A 170 1.00 2.73 -1.56
C THR A 170 1.42 4.02 -2.24
N SER A 171 0.70 4.44 -3.29
CA SER A 171 0.96 5.70 -3.98
C SER A 171 0.80 6.90 -3.02
N ALA A 172 -0.32 6.98 -2.29
CA ALA A 172 -0.57 8.05 -1.33
C ALA A 172 0.50 8.12 -0.22
N VAL A 173 0.91 6.97 0.33
CA VAL A 173 1.96 6.92 1.36
C VAL A 173 3.32 7.35 0.80
N ARG A 174 3.65 6.94 -0.44
CA ARG A 174 4.91 7.30 -1.10
C ARG A 174 4.99 8.80 -1.38
N GLU A 175 3.89 9.42 -1.82
CA GLU A 175 3.81 10.87 -2.03
C GLU A 175 4.09 11.63 -0.73
N ILE A 176 3.33 11.34 0.33
CA ILE A 176 3.48 12.00 1.63
C ILE A 176 4.91 11.81 2.15
N ALA A 177 5.45 10.61 2.03
CA ALA A 177 6.78 10.32 2.54
C ALA A 177 7.93 10.96 1.77
N THR A 178 7.80 11.07 0.46
CA THR A 178 8.79 11.77 -0.36
C THR A 178 8.86 13.24 0.05
N LYS A 179 7.70 13.85 0.31
CA LYS A 179 7.61 15.21 0.85
C LYS A 179 8.23 15.32 2.24
N ASP A 180 7.81 14.48 3.18
CA ASP A 180 8.31 14.50 4.56
C ASP A 180 9.84 14.33 4.65
N ILE A 181 10.41 13.40 3.88
CA ILE A 181 11.85 13.14 3.88
C ILE A 181 12.61 14.32 3.26
N THR A 182 12.11 14.86 2.14
CA THR A 182 12.75 16.02 1.49
C THR A 182 12.75 17.24 2.41
N ASP A 183 11.60 17.53 3.03
CA ASP A 183 11.45 18.62 4.00
C ASP A 183 12.35 18.39 5.22
N ALA A 184 12.42 17.17 5.76
CA ALA A 184 13.29 16.82 6.86
C ALA A 184 14.78 17.04 6.54
N MET A 185 15.25 16.53 5.40
CA MET A 185 16.66 16.63 5.00
C MET A 185 17.09 18.09 4.75
N SER A 186 16.21 18.92 4.17
CA SER A 186 16.49 20.35 3.97
C SER A 186 16.69 21.10 5.29
N ARG A 187 15.98 20.70 6.36
CA ARG A 187 16.06 21.35 7.69
C ARG A 187 17.26 20.88 8.52
N VAL A 188 17.76 19.67 8.27
CA VAL A 188 18.92 19.11 8.98
C VAL A 188 20.25 19.53 8.32
N SER A 189 20.28 19.76 7.01
CA SER A 189 21.52 20.11 6.29
C SER A 189 22.29 21.29 6.91
N PRO A 190 21.65 22.42 7.30
CA PRO A 190 22.36 23.54 7.96
C PRO A 190 22.95 23.19 9.34
N LEU A 191 22.38 22.22 10.03
CA LEU A 191 22.84 21.73 11.34
C LEU A 191 24.01 20.73 11.21
N MET A 192 24.25 20.20 10.02
CA MET A 192 25.37 19.29 9.73
C MET A 192 26.60 20.02 9.17
N GLU A 193 26.41 21.17 8.52
CA GLU A 193 27.50 22.01 7.99
C GLU A 193 28.16 22.90 9.06
N SER A 194 27.56 23.01 10.24
CA SER A 194 28.05 23.85 11.36
C SER A 194 28.99 23.11 12.33
N GLN A 195 29.55 21.97 11.92
CA GLN A 195 30.62 21.21 12.60
C GLN A 195 31.84 21.08 11.70
#